data_AF-A0A3M2Y9E8-F1
#
_entry.id   AF-A0A3M2Y9E8-F1
#
_cell.length_a   1.000
_cell.length_b   1.000
_cell.length_c   1.000
_cell.angle_alpha   90.00
_cell.angle_beta   90.00
_cell.angle_gamma   90.00
#
_symmetry.space_group_name_H-M   'P 1'
#
loop_
_entity.id
_entity.type
_entity.pdbx_description
1 polymer ?
#
loop_
_entity_poly.entity_id
_entity_poly.type
_entity_poly.pdbx_seq_one_letter_code
_entity_poly.pdbx_strand_id
1 'polypeptide(L)'
;MTQGSVMSIESSATPTTPNAEALQLNSTEVRILGCLIEKQATNPETYPLTLNALVIACNQKTSRDPVMNLTQGQVGQSLRALEG
;
A
#
# COMPACT_ATOMS: atom_id res chain seq x y z
N MET A 1 -11.25 -13.08 54.11
CA MET A 1 -10.12 -13.81 53.50
C MET A 1 -10.33 -13.75 52.00
N THR A 2 -9.33 -13.18 51.32
CA THR A 2 -9.12 -13.09 49.86
C THR A 2 -10.19 -12.41 48.98
N GLN A 3 -9.87 -11.16 48.64
CA GLN A 3 -10.03 -10.61 47.29
C GLN A 3 -9.61 -11.62 46.21
N GLY A 4 -10.31 -11.61 45.09
CA GLY A 4 -9.93 -12.31 43.86
C GLY A 4 -10.20 -11.42 42.65
N SER A 5 -9.61 -10.23 42.64
CA SER A 5 -9.42 -9.43 41.42
C SER A 5 -8.66 -10.27 40.39
N VAL A 6 -9.33 -10.68 39.32
CA VAL A 6 -8.65 -11.12 38.09
C VAL A 6 -8.58 -9.94 37.14
N MET A 7 -7.50 -9.18 37.35
CA MET A 7 -6.81 -8.46 36.30
C MET A 7 -6.48 -9.45 35.18
N SER A 8 -6.96 -9.20 33.97
CA SER A 8 -6.47 -9.89 32.78
C SER A 8 -6.46 -8.91 31.62
N ILE A 9 -5.32 -8.21 31.58
CA ILE A 9 -4.52 -7.85 30.42
C ILE A 9 -5.19 -7.02 29.31
N GLU A 10 -4.87 -5.74 29.34
CA GLU A 10 -4.82 -4.90 28.14
C GLU A 10 -3.91 -5.57 27.10
N SER A 11 -4.49 -6.03 25.99
CA SER A 11 -3.74 -6.34 24.78
C SER A 11 -3.38 -5.04 24.06
N SER A 12 -2.52 -4.24 24.68
CA SER A 12 -1.78 -3.18 24.01
C SER A 12 -0.53 -3.79 23.38
N ALA A 13 -0.69 -4.45 22.23
CA ALA A 13 0.44 -4.82 21.40
C ALA A 13 0.83 -3.59 20.55
N THR A 14 1.53 -2.63 21.15
CA THR A 14 2.32 -1.67 20.38
C THR A 14 3.66 -2.34 20.07
N PRO A 15 3.95 -2.76 18.82
CA PRO A 15 5.30 -3.12 18.46
C PRO A 15 6.15 -1.84 18.45
N THR A 16 6.94 -1.67 19.51
CA THR A 16 8.02 -0.68 19.58
C THR A 16 9.10 -1.08 18.57
N THR A 17 9.08 -0.44 17.40
CA THR A 17 10.17 -0.46 16.41
C THR A 17 10.64 0.99 16.21
N PRO A 18 11.95 1.26 16.21
CA PRO A 18 12.48 2.61 16.41
C PRO A 18 12.22 3.52 15.20
N ASN A 19 11.66 4.70 15.48
CA ASN A 19 11.78 5.96 14.72
C ASN A 19 11.70 5.91 13.17
N ALA A 20 10.83 5.06 12.62
CA ALA A 20 10.35 5.22 11.25
C ALA A 20 8.91 5.72 11.37
N GLU A 21 8.70 7.02 11.15
CA GLU A 21 7.35 7.57 10.99
C GLU A 21 6.63 6.74 9.92
N ALA A 22 5.57 6.03 10.32
CA ALA A 22 4.86 5.15 9.40
C ALA A 22 4.36 6.00 8.21
N LEU A 23 4.85 5.69 7.01
CA LEU A 23 4.41 6.36 5.79
C LEU A 23 2.89 6.16 5.67
N GLN A 24 2.13 7.23 5.91
CA GLN A 24 0.68 7.26 5.79
C GLN A 24 0.32 7.35 4.31
N LEU A 25 0.44 6.22 3.61
CA LEU A 25 0.10 6.11 2.20
C LEU A 25 -1.40 5.90 2.04
N ASN A 26 -1.98 6.60 1.08
CA ASN A 26 -3.36 6.37 0.68
C ASN A 26 -3.48 5.06 -0.11
N SER A 27 -4.69 4.51 -0.20
CA SER A 27 -4.94 3.23 -0.89
C SER A 27 -4.49 3.21 -2.36
N THR A 28 -4.51 4.37 -3.03
CA THR A 28 -4.07 4.56 -4.42
C THR A 28 -2.55 4.51 -4.53
N GLU A 29 -1.83 5.16 -3.62
CA GLU A 29 -0.37 5.19 -3.54
C GLU A 29 0.19 3.80 -3.26
N VAL A 30 -0.37 3.10 -2.27
CA VAL A 30 -0.01 1.70 -1.96
C VAL A 30 -0.21 0.82 -3.19
N ARG A 31 -1.32 1.02 -3.92
CA ARG A 31 -1.60 0.28 -5.15
C ARG A 31 -0.57 0.55 -6.23
N ILE A 32 -0.23 1.82 -6.46
CA ILE A 32 0.75 2.23 -7.46
C ILE A 32 2.12 1.61 -7.16
N LEU A 33 2.59 1.71 -5.92
CA LEU A 33 3.86 1.12 -5.51
C LEU A 33 3.86 -0.39 -5.68
N GLY A 34 2.79 -1.08 -5.26
CA GLY A 34 2.64 -2.52 -5.46
C GLY A 34 2.68 -2.92 -6.93
N CYS A 35 2.04 -2.14 -7.82
CA CYS A 35 2.09 -2.39 -9.26
C CYS A 35 3.49 -2.19 -9.84
N LEU A 36 4.20 -1.14 -9.42
CA LEU A 36 5.57 -0.87 -9.86
C LEU A 36 6.51 -2.01 -9.44
N ILE A 37 6.45 -2.43 -8.18
CA ILE A 37 7.26 -3.52 -7.63
C ILE A 37 6.96 -4.84 -8.36
N GLU A 38 5.68 -5.20 -8.50
CA GLU A 38 5.24 -6.41 -9.20
C GLU A 38 5.77 -6.43 -10.63
N LYS A 39 5.54 -5.36 -11.41
CA LYS A 39 5.91 -5.32 -12.82
C LYS A 39 7.42 -5.20 -13.03
N GLN A 40 8.15 -4.57 -12.12
CA GLN A 40 9.60 -4.58 -12.16
C GLN A 40 10.15 -6.02 -11.98
N ALA A 41 9.54 -6.81 -11.10
CA ALA A 41 9.94 -8.19 -10.85
C ALA A 41 9.50 -9.16 -11.96
N THR A 42 8.27 -9.04 -12.46
CA THR A 42 7.71 -9.98 -13.44
C THR A 42 8.03 -9.61 -14.88
N ASN A 43 8.20 -8.32 -15.20
CA ASN A 43 8.35 -7.80 -16.55
C ASN A 43 9.38 -6.66 -16.61
N PRO A 44 10.66 -6.92 -16.27
CA PRO A 44 11.70 -5.89 -16.22
C PRO A 44 11.94 -5.18 -17.57
N GLU A 45 11.67 -5.86 -18.69
CA GLU A 45 11.81 -5.30 -20.05
C GLU A 45 10.87 -4.13 -20.34
N THR A 46 9.72 -4.06 -19.64
CA THR A 46 8.71 -3.01 -19.83
C THR A 46 8.91 -1.85 -18.85
N TYR A 47 9.97 -1.88 -18.04
CA TYR A 47 10.29 -0.82 -17.09
C TYR A 47 11.24 0.21 -17.74
N PRO A 48 11.00 1.53 -17.58
CA PRO A 48 9.95 2.16 -16.78
C PRO A 48 8.56 2.10 -17.43
N LEU A 49 7.54 1.83 -16.61
CA LEU A 49 6.14 1.81 -17.07
C LEU A 49 5.67 3.20 -17.48
N THR A 50 4.91 3.27 -18.57
CA THR A 50 4.16 4.49 -18.92
C THR A 50 2.97 4.68 -17.97
N LEU A 51 2.46 5.92 -17.86
CA LEU A 51 1.28 6.22 -17.03
C LEU A 51 0.07 5.36 -17.40
N ASN A 52 -0.16 5.09 -18.69
CA ASN A 52 -1.26 4.25 -19.14
C ASN A 52 -1.08 2.79 -18.72
N ALA A 53 0.14 2.25 -18.85
CA ALA A 53 0.46 0.90 -18.41
C ALA A 53 0.27 0.74 -16.89
N LEU A 54 0.61 1.76 -16.11
CA LEU A 54 0.39 1.78 -14.68
C LEU A 54 -1.11 1.81 -14.31
N VAL A 55 -1.92 2.59 -15.02
CA VAL A 55 -3.39 2.61 -14.81
C VAL A 55 -3.99 1.21 -15.07
N ILE A 56 -3.58 0.57 -16.17
CA ILE A 56 -4.02 -0.80 -16.51
C ILE A 56 -3.60 -1.78 -15.40
N ALA A 57 -2.36 -1.66 -14.90
CA ALA A 57 -1.87 -2.51 -13.82
C ALA A 57 -2.63 -2.27 -12.50
N CYS A 58 -3.00 -1.03 -12.17
CA CYS A 58 -3.76 -0.73 -10.96
C CYS A 58 -5.19 -1.29 -11.00
N ASN A 59 -5.79 -1.29 -12.19
CA ASN A 59 -7.17 -1.72 -12.45
C ASN A 59 -7.26 -3.19 -12.92
N GLN A 60 -6.17 -3.95 -12.79
CA GLN A 60 -6.15 -5.36 -13.17
C GLN A 60 -7.18 -6.16 -12.36
N LYS A 61 -7.94 -7.04 -13.02
CA LYS A 61 -8.95 -7.89 -12.35
C LYS A 61 -8.35 -9.06 -11.57
N THR A 62 -7.11 -9.41 -11.86
CA THR A 62 -6.36 -10.51 -11.23
C THR A 62 -5.23 -9.95 -10.39
N SER A 63 -4.88 -10.64 -9.30
CA SER A 63 -3.81 -10.23 -8.38
C SER A 63 -4.04 -8.85 -7.73
N ARG A 64 -5.30 -8.42 -7.60
CA ARG A 64 -5.70 -7.17 -6.93
C ARG A 64 -6.82 -7.45 -5.94
N ASP A 65 -6.62 -7.03 -4.70
CA ASP A 65 -7.65 -7.03 -3.67
C ASP A 65 -7.56 -5.73 -2.86
N PRO A 66 -8.59 -4.85 -2.88
CA PRO A 66 -9.76 -4.89 -3.76
C PRO A 66 -9.41 -4.50 -5.21
N VAL A 67 -10.24 -4.94 -6.17
CA VAL A 67 -10.18 -4.45 -7.55
C VAL A 67 -10.57 -2.97 -7.56
N MET A 68 -9.73 -2.14 -8.17
CA MET A 68 -9.93 -0.69 -8.27
C MET A 68 -10.24 -0.29 -9.71
N ASN A 69 -10.84 0.89 -9.88
CA ASN A 69 -11.09 1.49 -11.18
C ASN A 69 -10.64 2.96 -11.16
N LEU A 70 -9.33 3.16 -11.14
CA LEU A 70 -8.68 4.46 -11.08
C LEU A 70 -8.61 5.10 -12.45
N THR A 71 -8.80 6.42 -12.48
CA THR A 71 -8.58 7.24 -13.68
C THR A 71 -7.12 7.62 -13.84
N GLN A 72 -6.71 7.98 -15.06
CA GLN A 72 -5.36 8.44 -15.35
C GLN A 72 -4.96 9.67 -14.53
N GLY A 73 -5.90 10.59 -14.27
CA GLY A 73 -5.68 11.77 -13.43
C GLY A 73 -5.38 11.41 -11.97
N GLN A 74 -6.14 10.48 -11.38
CA GLN A 74 -5.91 10.03 -10.00
C GLN A 74 -4.55 9.33 -9.83
N VAL A 75 -4.19 8.48 -10.80
CA VAL A 75 -2.89 7.80 -10.79
C VAL A 75 -1.74 8.79 -10.96
N GLY A 76 -1.86 9.73 -11.89
CA GLY A 76 -0.83 10.76 -12.12
C GLY A 76 -0.65 11.70 -10.93
N GLN A 77 -1.74 12.12 -10.28
CA GLN A 77 -1.68 12.94 -9.07
C GLN A 77 -1.02 12.18 -7.91
N SER A 78 -1.37 10.91 -7.71
CA SER A 78 -0.79 10.09 -6.64
C SER A 78 0.68 9.76 -6.90
N LEU A 79 1.06 9.52 -8.17
CA LEU A 79 2.48 9.40 -8.55
C LEU A 79 3.27 10.66 -8.20
N ARG A 80 2.73 11.84 -8.54
CA ARG A 80 3.39 13.10 -8.22
C ARG A 80 3.51 13.34 -6.71
N ALA A 81 2.53 12.88 -5.93
CA ALA A 81 2.59 12.94 -4.47
C ALA A 81 3.68 12.03 -3.88
N LEU A 82 3.98 10.90 -4.54
CA LEU A 82 5.06 9.99 -4.15
C LEU A 82 6.46 10.45 -4.59
N GLU A 83 6.56 11.27 -5.64
CA GLU A 83 7.84 11.82 -6.13
C GLU A 83 8.34 13.04 -5.33
N GLY A 84 7.44 13.73 -4.61
CA GLY A 84 7.74 14.94 -3.84
C GLY A 84 8.25 14.67 -2.44
#